data_AF-C4V1Z6-F1
#
_entry.id   AF-C4V1Z6-F1
#
_cell.length_a   1.000
_cell.length_b   1.000
_cell.length_c   1.000
_cell.angle_alpha   90.00
_cell.angle_beta   90.00
_cell.angle_gamma   90.00
#
_symmetry.space_group_name_H-M   'P 1'
#
loop_
_entity.id
_entity.type
_entity.pdbx_description
1 polymer ?
#
loop_
_entity_poly.entity_id
_entity_poly.type
_entity_poly.pdbx_seq_one_letter_code
_entity_poly.pdbx_strand_id
1 'polypeptide(L)' 'MGVPITFLDKYNPDQFEIIGMAKRGAGDPALRSKVYTKADYPNYSDLNATPVLIGANGIPKNTYPRILIRRRMVSS' A
#
# COMPACT_ATOMS: atom_id res chain seq x y z
N MET A 1 26.27 10.06 16.04
CA MET A 1 26.53 10.61 14.68
C MET A 1 25.43 11.61 14.37
N GLY A 2 25.75 12.81 13.89
CA GLY A 2 24.77 13.85 13.57
C GLY A 2 24.13 13.65 12.18
N VAL A 3 22.83 13.85 12.06
CA VAL A 3 22.10 13.82 10.78
C VAL A 3 22.11 15.25 10.20
N PRO A 4 22.58 15.47 8.97
CA PRO A 4 22.55 16.80 8.35
C PRO A 4 21.11 17.34 8.24
N ILE A 5 20.92 18.65 8.47
CA ILE A 5 19.60 19.30 8.38
C ILE A 5 18.94 19.08 7.00
N THR A 6 19.75 19.05 5.94
CA THR A 6 19.29 18.79 4.56
C THR A 6 18.76 17.38 4.35
N PHE A 7 19.03 16.44 5.27
CA PHE A 7 18.46 15.10 5.25
C PHE A 7 17.07 15.07 5.90
N LEU A 8 16.84 15.89 6.94
CA LEU A 8 15.55 16.02 7.60
C LEU A 8 14.51 16.66 6.67
N ASP A 9 14.89 17.68 5.89
CA ASP A 9 13.99 18.28 4.89
C ASP A 9 13.57 17.29 3.79
N LYS A 10 14.41 16.29 3.51
CA LYS A 10 14.17 15.28 2.47
C LYS A 10 13.31 14.13 2.95
N TYR A 11 13.37 13.77 4.23
CA TYR A 11 12.68 12.62 4.81
C TYR A 11 11.99 13.00 6.13
N ASN A 12 10.89 13.76 6.03
CA ASN A 12 10.08 14.18 7.18
C ASN A 12 8.68 13.53 7.09
N PRO A 13 8.12 12.96 8.18
CA PRO A 13 6.73 12.51 8.22
C PRO A 13 5.70 13.53 7.71
N ASP A 14 5.95 14.83 7.87
CA ASP A 14 5.04 15.90 7.41
C ASP A 14 4.86 15.91 5.88
N GLN A 15 5.75 15.28 5.12
CA GLN A 15 5.64 15.18 3.66
C GLN A 15 4.50 14.28 3.20
N PHE A 16 3.89 13.51 4.12
CA PHE A 16 2.87 12.52 3.79
C PHE A 16 1.62 12.68 4.66
N GLU A 17 0.53 12.14 4.15
CA GLU A 17 -0.72 11.94 4.87
C GLU A 17 -1.04 10.44 4.84
N ILE A 18 -1.40 9.87 6.00
CA ILE A 18 -1.92 8.52 6.07
C ILE A 18 -3.36 8.54 5.57
N ILE A 19 -3.62 7.86 4.46
CA ILE A 19 -4.94 7.82 3.83
C ILE A 19 -5.70 6.53 4.13
N GLY A 20 -5.02 5.51 4.66
CA GLY A 20 -5.67 4.26 5.04
C GLY A 20 -4.70 3.09 5.20
N MET A 21 -5.25 1.88 5.10
CA MET A 21 -4.52 0.63 5.24
C MET A 21 -5.01 -0.38 4.20
N ALA A 22 -4.10 -1.13 3.60
CA ALA A 22 -4.45 -2.28 2.79
C ALA A 22 -4.54 -3.55 3.66
N LYS A 23 -5.71 -3.77 4.27
CA LYS A 23 -6.04 -4.95 5.07
C LYS A 23 -7.53 -5.24 5.01
N ARG A 24 -7.91 -6.52 5.00
CA ARG A 24 -9.31 -6.95 5.13
C ARG A 24 -9.95 -6.34 6.38
N GLY A 25 -11.13 -5.77 6.23
CA GLY A 25 -11.94 -5.21 7.33
C GLY A 25 -11.50 -3.84 7.85
N ALA A 26 -10.20 -3.50 7.78
CA ALA A 26 -9.69 -2.21 8.25
C ALA A 26 -9.37 -1.21 7.13
N GLY A 27 -9.32 -1.67 5.87
CA GLY A 27 -9.04 -0.82 4.71
C GLY A 27 -10.29 -0.29 4.03
N ASP A 28 -10.21 0.96 3.56
CA ASP A 28 -11.23 1.58 2.72
C ASP A 28 -11.36 0.83 1.37
N PRO A 29 -12.54 0.29 1.02
CA PRO A 29 -12.79 -0.33 -0.27
C PRO A 29 -12.48 0.57 -1.48
N ALA A 30 -12.63 1.89 -1.35
CA ALA A 30 -12.35 2.85 -2.42
C ALA A 30 -10.86 2.95 -2.78
N LEU A 31 -9.97 2.54 -1.88
CA LEU A 31 -8.52 2.55 -2.10
C LEU A 31 -8.00 1.28 -2.78
N ARG A 32 -8.88 0.32 -3.12
CA ARG A 32 -8.48 -0.93 -3.78
C ARG A 32 -8.25 -0.71 -5.27
N SER A 33 -7.07 -1.10 -5.75
CA SER A 33 -6.75 -1.08 -7.18
C SER A 33 -7.33 -2.27 -7.96
N LYS A 34 -7.60 -3.39 -7.27
CA LYS A 34 -8.19 -4.60 -7.87
C LYS A 34 -8.98 -5.38 -6.81
N VAL A 35 -10.09 -5.97 -7.24
CA VAL A 35 -10.83 -6.99 -6.51
C VAL A 35 -10.68 -8.30 -7.26
N TYR A 36 -10.12 -9.33 -6.61
CA TYR A 36 -9.97 -10.66 -7.19
C TYR A 36 -11.31 -11.40 -7.12
N THR A 37 -11.63 -12.12 -8.19
CA THR A 37 -12.84 -12.94 -8.34
C THR A 37 -12.47 -14.39 -8.63
N LYS A 38 -13.47 -15.28 -8.64
CA LYS A 38 -13.27 -16.70 -9.02
C LYS A 38 -12.61 -16.88 -10.39
N ALA A 39 -12.79 -15.93 -11.31
CA ALA A 39 -12.19 -15.96 -12.63
C ALA A 39 -10.68 -15.65 -12.61
N ASP A 40 -10.20 -14.91 -11.60
CA ASP A 40 -8.79 -14.54 -11.49
C ASP A 40 -7.94 -15.67 -10.88
N TYR A 41 -8.44 -16.32 -9.81
CA TYR A 41 -7.68 -17.36 -9.11
C TYR A 41 -8.58 -18.21 -8.18
N PRO A 42 -8.31 -19.52 -7.97
CA PRO A 42 -9.13 -20.37 -7.11
C PRO A 42 -9.31 -19.85 -5.67
N ASN A 43 -8.23 -19.34 -5.05
CA ASN A 43 -8.24 -18.77 -3.70
C ASN A 43 -8.47 -17.23 -3.66
N TYR A 44 -9.18 -16.67 -4.66
CA TYR A 44 -9.41 -15.23 -4.81
C TYR A 44 -9.83 -14.49 -3.52
N SER A 45 -10.60 -15.13 -2.64
CA SER A 45 -11.03 -14.53 -1.37
C SER A 45 -9.84 -14.14 -0.49
N ASP A 46 -8.80 -14.97 -0.45
CA ASP A 46 -7.58 -14.70 0.31
C ASP A 46 -6.76 -13.60 -0.36
N LEU A 47 -6.73 -13.56 -1.70
CA LEU A 47 -6.07 -12.49 -2.47
C LEU A 47 -6.65 -11.09 -2.20
N ASN A 48 -7.88 -11.00 -1.70
CA ASN A 48 -8.50 -9.74 -1.29
C ASN A 48 -8.18 -9.34 0.17
N ALA A 49 -7.36 -10.10 0.89
CA ALA A 49 -7.10 -9.84 2.30
C ALA A 49 -6.01 -8.78 2.55
N THR A 50 -5.00 -8.70 1.69
CA THR A 50 -3.86 -7.77 1.77
C THR A 50 -3.34 -7.48 0.35
N PRO A 51 -2.38 -6.55 0.14
CA PRO A 51 -1.82 -6.33 -1.18
C PRO A 51 -1.20 -7.59 -1.77
N VAL A 52 -1.39 -7.77 -3.07
CA VAL A 52 -0.91 -8.92 -3.84
C VAL A 52 0.23 -8.48 -4.75
N LEU A 53 1.30 -9.27 -4.78
CA LEU A 53 2.33 -9.20 -5.81
C LEU A 53 2.12 -10.35 -6.79
N ILE A 54 2.27 -10.06 -8.07
CA ILE A 54 2.29 -11.08 -9.12
C ILE A 54 3.75 -11.51 -9.32
N GLY A 55 4.06 -12.77 -9.03
CA GLY A 55 5.39 -13.31 -9.26
C GLY A 55 5.74 -13.42 -10.74
N ALA A 56 7.02 -13.61 -11.05
CA ALA A 56 7.48 -13.79 -12.44
C ALA A 56 6.86 -15.02 -13.13
N ASN A 57 6.40 -16.00 -12.36
CA ASN A 57 5.66 -17.18 -12.81
C ASN A 57 4.15 -16.94 -12.96
N GLY A 58 3.67 -15.70 -12.77
CA GLY A 58 2.25 -15.34 -12.82
C GLY A 58 1.46 -15.72 -11.56
N ILE A 59 2.08 -16.35 -10.56
CA ILE A 59 1.36 -16.77 -9.34
C ILE A 59 1.17 -15.55 -8.42
N PRO A 60 -0.09 -15.21 -8.06
CA PRO A 60 -0.37 -14.14 -7.11
C PRO A 60 0.01 -14.56 -5.69
N LYS A 61 0.62 -13.65 -4.94
CA LYS A 61 0.99 -13.86 -3.53
C LYS A 61 0.65 -12.64 -2.69
N ASN A 62 -0.09 -12.87 -1.60
CA ASN A 62 -0.33 -11.85 -0.60
C ASN A 62 0.96 -11.41 0.09
N THR A 63 0.98 -10.16 0.49
CA THR A 63 2.01 -9.57 1.32
C THR A 63 1.45 -9.17 2.68
N TYR A 64 2.31 -8.65 3.56
CA TYR A 64 1.87 -8.06 4.81
C TYR A 64 0.95 -6.86 4.60
N PRO A 65 0.02 -6.58 5.53
CA PRO A 65 -0.75 -5.34 5.55
C PRO A 65 0.16 -4.11 5.40
N ARG A 66 -0.29 -3.12 4.63
CA ARG A 66 0.47 -1.89 4.37
C ARG A 66 -0.32 -0.67 4.80
N ILE A 67 0.36 0.31 5.38
CA ILE A 67 -0.18 1.67 5.52
C ILE A 67 -0.11 2.33 4.15
N LEU A 68 -1.18 2.99 3.75
CA LEU A 68 -1.26 3.75 2.53
C LEU A 68 -0.99 5.22 2.86
N ILE A 69 -0.02 5.81 2.16
CA ILE A 69 0.36 7.20 2.32
C ILE A 69 0.19 7.94 1.01
N ARG A 70 -0.17 9.21 1.10
CA ARG A 70 -0.20 10.15 -0.01
C ARG A 70 0.80 11.26 0.25
N ARG A 71 1.61 11.61 -0.75
CA ARG A 71 2.51 12.77 -0.65
C ARG A 71 1.67 14.05 -0.60
N ARG A 72 1.95 14.92 0.37
CA ARG A 72 1.34 16.25 0.43
C ARG A 72 1.88 17.08 -0.74
N MET A 73 0.99 17.82 -1.40
CA MET A 73 1.40 18.82 -2.37
C MET A 73 1.92 20.03 -1.59
N VAL A 74 3.19 20.38 -1.78
CA VAL A 74 3.73 21.64 -1.26
C VAL A 74 3.33 22.70 -2.29
N SER A 75 2.47 23.64 -1.90
CA SER A 75 2.21 24.84 -2.70
C SER A 75 3.54 25.59 -2.84
N SER A 76 3.99 25.79 -4.09
CA SER A 76 5.18 26.59 -4.39
C SER A 76 4.97 28.06 -4.08
#